data_AF-A0A292YWU9-F1
#
_entry.id   AF-A0A292YWU9-F1
#
_cell.length_a   1.000
_cell.length_b   1.000
_cell.length_c   1.000
_cell.angle_alpha   90.00
_cell.angle_beta   90.00
_cell.angle_gamma   90.00
#
_symmetry.space_group_name_H-M   'P 1'
#
loop_
_entity.id
_entity.type
_entity.pdbx_description
1 polymer ?
#
loop_
_entity_poly.entity_id
_entity_poly.type
_entity_poly.pdbx_seq_one_letter_code
_entity_poly.pdbx_strand_id
1 'polypeptide(L)'
;MWWSDVFVATGEGPGVFAVVPGHRHAVLDWIARRRPPLVVAREVGSPPVDAWVVLDGGILRTHRHHRMPGCDHRAGSRPGTGTAAPDDGSVVLAPGMRVVGWAALRLVAGDLPVELPDGSLPGEPVVPADLASLRRRYVATSPTDAGVAEQAELLASCTDVRMLRWVSTALAATAPPTAVPALRVVPADTGV
;
A
#
# COMPACT_ATOMS: atom_id res chain seq x y z
N MET A 1 22.02 -2.65 1.36
CA MET A 1 21.22 -1.41 1.51
C MET A 1 20.08 -1.74 2.44
N TRP A 2 19.91 -1.03 3.54
CA TRP A 2 18.95 -1.44 4.56
C TRP A 2 17.54 -0.98 4.17
N TRP A 3 16.51 -1.75 4.55
CA TRP A 3 15.13 -1.42 4.17
C TRP A 3 14.67 -0.05 4.64
N SER A 4 15.15 0.43 5.80
CA SER A 4 14.80 1.75 6.32
C SER A 4 15.40 2.91 5.50
N ASP A 5 16.39 2.65 4.66
CA ASP A 5 16.94 3.65 3.72
C ASP A 5 15.96 3.90 2.55
N VAL A 6 15.08 2.93 2.30
CA VAL A 6 14.16 2.92 1.14
C VAL A 6 12.71 3.16 1.57
N PHE A 7 12.32 2.61 2.72
CA PHE A 7 10.95 2.59 3.23
C PHE A 7 10.87 3.15 4.64
N VAL A 8 9.95 4.09 4.87
CA VAL A 8 9.75 4.75 6.16
C VAL A 8 8.33 4.49 6.65
N ALA A 9 8.17 3.94 7.85
CA ALA A 9 6.85 3.80 8.47
C ALA A 9 6.24 5.18 8.70
N THR A 10 5.02 5.43 8.20
CA THR A 10 4.45 6.79 8.14
C THR A 10 3.50 7.14 9.28
N GLY A 11 3.02 6.14 10.02
CA GLY A 11 1.92 6.31 10.96
C GLY A 11 0.57 6.62 10.29
N GLU A 12 0.49 6.60 8.95
CA GLU A 12 -0.77 6.79 8.20
C GLU A 12 -1.71 5.59 8.42
N GLY A 13 -1.17 4.41 8.72
CA GLY A 13 -1.93 3.21 9.08
C GLY A 13 -1.01 2.02 9.34
N PRO A 14 -1.57 0.88 9.81
CA PRO A 14 -0.79 -0.35 9.99
C PRO A 14 -0.21 -0.82 8.64
N GLY A 15 1.08 -1.17 8.65
CA GLY A 15 1.76 -1.66 7.45
C GLY A 15 1.85 -0.64 6.30
N VAL A 16 1.74 0.66 6.58
CA VAL A 16 1.92 1.72 5.58
C VAL A 16 3.33 2.29 5.65
N PHE A 17 4.04 2.22 4.53
CA PHE A 17 5.42 2.65 4.41
C PHE A 17 5.58 3.63 3.24
N ALA A 18 6.11 4.82 3.49
CA ALA A 18 6.48 5.76 2.43
C ALA A 18 7.76 5.30 1.75
N VAL A 19 7.79 5.42 0.42
CA VAL A 19 9.01 5.23 -0.37
C VAL A 19 9.80 6.55 -0.40
N VAL A 20 11.03 6.49 0.09
CA VAL A 20 11.98 7.61 0.09
C VAL A 20 12.13 8.15 -1.34
N PRO A 21 12.10 9.49 -1.55
CA PRO A 21 12.09 10.08 -2.90
C PRO A 21 13.15 9.55 -3.87
N GLY A 22 14.38 9.33 -3.39
CA GLY A 22 15.49 8.81 -4.21
C GLY A 22 15.30 7.37 -4.72
N HIS A 23 14.42 6.58 -4.10
CA HIS A 23 14.20 5.18 -4.45
C HIS A 23 12.89 4.92 -5.19
N ARG A 24 12.06 5.94 -5.41
CA ARG A 24 10.77 5.80 -6.11
C ARG A 24 10.94 5.25 -7.54
N HIS A 25 12.04 5.58 -8.22
CA HIS A 25 12.31 5.07 -9.55
C HIS A 25 12.58 3.55 -9.54
N ALA A 26 13.33 3.05 -8.56
CA ALA A 26 13.58 1.61 -8.43
C ALA A 26 12.27 0.82 -8.22
N VAL A 27 11.34 1.36 -7.42
CA VAL A 27 10.01 0.76 -7.23
C VAL A 27 9.19 0.82 -8.52
N LEU A 28 9.22 1.93 -9.27
CA LEU A 28 8.55 2.02 -10.58
C LEU A 28 9.14 1.04 -11.60
N ASP A 29 10.46 0.86 -11.63
CA ASP A 29 11.11 -0.12 -12.50
C ASP A 29 10.73 -1.55 -12.10
N TRP A 30 10.60 -1.82 -10.80
CA TRP A 30 10.09 -3.08 -10.31
C TRP A 30 8.65 -3.31 -10.78
N ILE A 31 7.77 -2.32 -10.66
CA ILE A 31 6.39 -2.36 -11.18
C ILE A 31 6.40 -2.62 -12.67
N ALA A 32 7.24 -1.93 -13.45
CA ALA A 32 7.30 -2.08 -14.90
C ALA A 32 7.70 -3.52 -15.32
N ARG A 33 8.61 -4.14 -14.57
CA ARG A 33 9.03 -5.54 -14.79
C ARG A 33 7.97 -6.55 -14.33
N ARG A 34 7.34 -6.32 -13.19
CA ARG A 34 6.39 -7.26 -12.56
C ARG A 34 4.96 -7.13 -13.06
N ARG A 35 4.61 -5.98 -13.63
CA ARG A 35 3.29 -5.59 -14.14
C ARG A 35 2.14 -6.00 -13.21
N PRO A 36 2.18 -5.60 -11.93
CA PRO A 36 1.05 -5.84 -11.03
C PRO A 36 -0.23 -5.19 -11.58
N PRO A 37 -1.41 -5.73 -11.24
CA PRO A 37 -2.69 -5.13 -11.57
C PRO A 37 -2.73 -3.66 -11.13
N LEU A 38 -3.22 -2.78 -12.01
CA LEU A 38 -3.22 -1.32 -11.82
C LEU A 38 -4.63 -0.77 -11.93
N VAL A 39 -5.02 0.07 -10.97
CA VAL A 39 -6.18 0.95 -11.06
C VAL A 39 -5.73 2.40 -10.93
N VAL A 40 -6.29 3.25 -11.78
CA VAL A 40 -5.97 4.68 -11.84
C VAL A 40 -7.24 5.47 -11.52
N ALA A 41 -7.22 6.21 -10.41
CA ALA A 41 -8.32 7.09 -10.00
C ALA A 41 -7.98 8.55 -10.30
N ARG A 42 -8.96 9.27 -10.86
CA ARG A 42 -8.87 10.66 -11.33
C ARG A 42 -10.15 11.44 -11.01
N GLU A 43 -10.60 11.35 -9.77
CA GLU A 43 -11.80 12.06 -9.32
C GLU A 43 -11.61 13.58 -9.34
N VAL A 44 -12.67 14.29 -9.74
CA VAL A 44 -12.66 15.75 -9.78
C VAL A 44 -12.54 16.29 -8.35
N GLY A 45 -11.56 17.18 -8.13
CA GLY A 45 -11.29 17.76 -6.81
C GLY A 45 -10.33 16.94 -5.95
N SER A 46 -10.02 15.70 -6.32
CA SER A 46 -9.10 14.82 -5.62
C SER A 46 -7.71 14.80 -6.27
N PRO A 47 -6.64 14.47 -5.52
CA PRO A 47 -5.35 14.22 -6.14
C PRO A 47 -5.45 12.94 -6.98
N PRO A 48 -4.83 12.91 -8.18
CA PRO A 48 -4.72 11.68 -8.95
C PRO A 48 -4.03 10.58 -8.13
N VAL A 49 -4.57 9.36 -8.14
CA VAL A 49 -3.97 8.18 -7.48
C VAL A 49 -3.74 7.08 -8.50
N ASP A 50 -2.56 6.49 -8.48
CA ASP A 50 -2.25 5.22 -9.15
C ASP A 50 -2.10 4.15 -8.07
N ALA A 51 -2.84 3.05 -8.16
CA ALA A 51 -2.82 1.95 -7.22
C ALA A 51 -2.43 0.65 -7.92
N TRP A 52 -1.35 0.03 -7.47
CA TRP A 52 -0.93 -1.30 -7.93
C TRP A 52 -1.21 -2.33 -6.84
N VAL A 53 -1.88 -3.41 -7.18
CA VAL A 53 -2.16 -4.49 -6.22
C VAL A 53 -0.97 -5.44 -6.14
N VAL A 54 -0.53 -5.70 -4.91
CA VAL A 54 0.58 -6.59 -4.60
C VAL A 54 0.19 -7.44 -3.40
N LEU A 55 -0.21 -8.70 -3.64
CA LEU A 55 -0.69 -9.64 -2.61
C LEU A 55 -1.87 -9.04 -1.81
N ASP A 56 -1.88 -9.21 -0.48
CA ASP A 56 -2.87 -8.71 0.47
C ASP A 56 -2.71 -7.18 0.74
N GLY A 57 -2.11 -6.45 -0.20
CA GLY A 57 -1.84 -5.02 -0.11
C GLY A 57 -1.51 -4.40 -1.47
N GLY A 58 -0.67 -3.38 -1.49
CA GLY A 58 -0.34 -2.73 -2.75
C GLY A 58 0.62 -1.57 -2.65
N ILE A 59 0.77 -0.87 -3.76
CA ILE A 59 1.57 0.33 -3.88
C ILE A 59 0.64 1.44 -4.32
N LEU A 60 0.67 2.57 -3.63
CA LEU A 60 -0.06 3.77 -3.97
C LEU A 60 0.92 4.83 -4.44
N ARG A 61 0.57 5.55 -5.50
CA ARG A 61 1.22 6.81 -5.86
C ARG A 61 0.18 7.91 -5.91
N THR A 62 0.30 8.83 -4.96
CA THR A 62 -0.52 10.04 -4.91
C THR A 62 0.23 11.15 -5.62
N HIS A 63 -0.40 11.74 -6.63
CA HIS A 63 0.17 12.88 -7.34
C HIS A 63 -0.20 14.19 -6.65
N ARG A 64 0.46 15.28 -7.03
CA ARG A 64 0.03 16.61 -6.62
C ARG A 64 -1.39 16.85 -7.14
N HIS A 65 -2.22 17.54 -6.36
CA HIS A 65 -3.48 18.08 -6.88
C HIS A 65 -3.20 18.84 -8.17
N HIS A 66 -3.72 18.34 -9.27
CA HIS A 66 -3.67 19.06 -10.53
C HIS A 66 -4.83 20.05 -10.53
N ARG A 67 -4.70 21.18 -9.80
CA ARG A 67 -5.54 22.33 -10.14
C ARG A 67 -5.08 22.84 -11.50
N MET A 68 -5.93 22.76 -12.52
CA MET A 68 -5.77 23.61 -13.70
C MET A 68 -5.79 25.06 -13.20
N PRO A 69 -4.72 25.84 -13.38
CA PRO A 69 -4.78 27.27 -13.15
C PRO A 69 -5.62 27.86 -14.28
N GLY A 70 -6.86 28.30 -13.99
CA GLY A 70 -7.67 28.98 -15.01
C GLY A 70 -9.17 29.07 -14.79
N CYS A 71 -9.77 28.32 -13.87
CA CYS A 71 -11.22 28.43 -13.62
C CYS A 71 -11.54 29.39 -12.46
N ASP A 72 -10.86 30.53 -12.38
CA ASP A 72 -11.37 31.69 -11.65
C ASP A 72 -12.35 32.42 -12.58
N HIS A 73 -13.58 31.89 -12.63
CA HIS A 73 -14.72 32.58 -13.24
C HIS A 73 -15.71 32.97 -12.15
N ARG A 74 -15.34 33.95 -11.30
CA ARG A 74 -16.14 35.16 -11.05
C ARG A 74 -15.60 36.01 -9.89
N ALA A 75 -15.41 37.28 -10.24
CA ALA A 75 -16.05 38.46 -9.65
C ALA A 75 -16.06 38.62 -8.12
N GLY A 76 -15.48 39.74 -7.70
CA GLY A 76 -16.01 40.52 -6.60
C GLY A 76 -15.24 40.36 -5.29
N SER A 77 -14.21 41.18 -5.14
CA SER A 77 -13.62 41.49 -3.84
C SER A 77 -14.70 41.89 -2.83
N ARG A 78 -14.81 41.16 -1.72
CA ARG A 78 -15.40 41.67 -0.49
C ARG A 78 -14.63 41.10 0.71
N PRO A 79 -14.04 41.93 1.58
CA PRO A 79 -13.44 41.46 2.82
C PRO A 79 -14.56 41.28 3.85
N GLY A 80 -14.83 40.03 4.21
CA GLY A 80 -15.81 39.67 5.24
C GLY A 80 -15.27 38.55 6.11
N THR A 81 -14.87 38.91 7.33
CA THR A 81 -14.89 38.09 8.55
C THR A 81 -14.97 36.57 8.36
N GLY A 82 -13.80 35.92 8.32
CA GLY A 82 -13.70 34.47 8.36
C GLY A 82 -13.89 33.94 9.78
N THR A 83 -15.11 33.51 10.09
CA THR A 83 -15.37 32.47 11.10
C THR A 83 -14.44 31.30 10.79
N ALA A 84 -13.66 30.85 11.77
CA ALA A 84 -12.82 29.66 11.62
C ALA A 84 -13.71 28.50 11.18
N ALA A 85 -13.48 28.00 9.96
CA ALA A 85 -14.09 26.77 9.51
C ALA A 85 -13.71 25.65 10.48
N PRO A 86 -14.62 24.71 10.79
CA PRO A 86 -14.23 23.51 11.52
C PRO A 86 -13.10 22.84 10.73
N ASP A 87 -12.00 22.55 11.43
CA ASP A 87 -10.92 21.72 10.92
C ASP A 87 -11.52 20.36 10.61
N ASP A 88 -11.82 20.10 9.32
CA ASP A 88 -12.47 18.87 8.87
C ASP A 88 -11.56 17.64 9.06
N GLY A 89 -10.37 17.80 9.66
CA GLY A 89 -9.43 16.73 10.00
C GLY A 89 -8.93 15.92 8.80
N SER A 90 -9.36 16.29 7.58
CA SER A 90 -8.99 15.67 6.32
C SER A 90 -7.61 16.20 5.94
N VAL A 91 -6.60 15.56 6.51
CA VAL A 91 -5.23 15.74 6.05
C VAL A 91 -5.13 15.01 4.71
N VAL A 92 -5.24 15.80 3.63
CA VAL A 92 -4.98 15.35 2.26
C VAL A 92 -3.68 14.56 2.21
N LEU A 93 -3.70 13.44 1.51
CA LEU A 93 -2.54 12.57 1.45
C LEU A 93 -1.39 13.26 0.71
N ALA A 94 -0.24 13.41 1.38
CA ALA A 94 0.90 14.09 0.79
C ALA A 94 1.34 13.40 -0.52
N PRO A 95 1.69 14.15 -1.59
CA PRO A 95 2.16 13.55 -2.84
C PRO A 95 3.39 12.66 -2.61
N GLY A 96 3.38 11.48 -3.20
CA GLY A 96 4.43 10.49 -2.95
C GLY A 96 4.00 9.08 -3.30
N MET A 97 4.80 8.11 -2.85
CA MET A 97 4.54 6.70 -3.06
C MET A 97 4.54 5.98 -1.71
N ARG A 98 3.57 5.08 -1.53
CA ARG A 98 3.41 4.26 -0.33
C ARG A 98 3.34 2.79 -0.72
N VAL A 99 3.94 1.93 0.08
CA VAL A 99 3.69 0.49 0.08
C VAL A 99 2.76 0.20 1.25
N VAL A 100 1.66 -0.48 0.98
CA VAL A 100 0.60 -0.83 1.92
C VAL A 100 0.61 -2.35 2.10
N GLY A 101 0.76 -2.80 3.34
CA GLY A 101 0.81 -4.21 3.71
C GLY A 101 2.24 -4.77 3.80
N TRP A 102 2.51 -5.56 4.84
CA TRP A 102 3.83 -6.15 5.07
C TRP A 102 4.23 -7.17 4.01
N ALA A 103 3.29 -7.96 3.49
CA ALA A 103 3.56 -8.91 2.40
C ALA A 103 4.00 -8.20 1.12
N ALA A 104 3.34 -7.08 0.78
CA ALA A 104 3.72 -6.23 -0.35
C ALA A 104 5.13 -5.64 -0.13
N LEU A 105 5.40 -5.09 1.07
CA LEU A 105 6.71 -4.56 1.42
C LEU A 105 7.80 -5.63 1.31
N ARG A 106 7.61 -6.81 1.92
CA ARG A 106 8.59 -7.90 1.87
C ARG A 106 8.87 -8.39 0.45
N LEU A 107 7.83 -8.47 -0.39
CA LEU A 107 8.02 -8.87 -1.78
C LEU A 107 8.82 -7.82 -2.57
N VAL A 108 8.45 -6.54 -2.45
CA VAL A 108 9.13 -5.44 -3.16
C VAL A 108 10.57 -5.30 -2.66
N ALA A 109 10.77 -5.26 -1.34
CA ALA A 109 12.09 -5.15 -0.72
C ALA A 109 12.95 -6.41 -0.86
N GLY A 110 12.36 -7.59 -1.10
CA GLY A 110 13.13 -8.80 -1.40
C GLY A 110 13.55 -8.91 -2.88
N ASP A 111 12.90 -8.16 -3.76
CA ASP A 111 13.18 -8.13 -5.20
C ASP A 111 14.04 -6.92 -5.61
N LEU A 112 13.87 -5.78 -4.94
CA LEU A 112 14.88 -4.74 -4.89
C LEU A 112 15.96 -5.28 -3.95
N PRO A 113 17.26 -5.29 -4.29
CA PRO A 113 18.31 -5.89 -3.46
C PRO A 113 18.53 -5.12 -2.15
N VAL A 114 17.53 -5.17 -1.27
CA VAL A 114 17.36 -4.42 -0.03
C VAL A 114 17.28 -5.44 1.09
N GLU A 115 18.05 -5.19 2.14
CA GLU A 115 18.13 -6.08 3.28
C GLU A 115 16.97 -5.78 4.24
N LEU A 116 16.14 -6.80 4.46
CA LEU A 116 15.09 -6.81 5.47
C LEU A 116 15.62 -7.51 6.73
N PRO A 117 15.13 -7.16 7.93
CA PRO A 117 15.41 -7.94 9.12
C PRO A 117 14.82 -9.34 8.99
N ASP A 118 15.54 -10.32 9.54
CA ASP A 118 15.08 -11.72 9.65
C ASP A 118 13.86 -11.84 10.59
N GLY A 119 13.69 -10.87 11.50
CA GLY A 119 12.54 -10.76 12.40
C GLY A 119 11.36 -9.96 11.83
N SER A 120 10.33 -9.79 12.64
CA SER A 120 9.16 -8.98 12.32
C SER A 120 9.52 -7.51 12.11
N LEU A 121 8.95 -6.91 11.06
CA LEU A 121 8.97 -5.47 10.83
C LEU A 121 8.09 -4.75 11.87
N PRO A 122 8.21 -3.42 12.01
CA PRO A 122 7.37 -2.66 12.92
C PRO A 122 5.88 -2.93 12.72
N GLY A 123 5.22 -3.39 13.77
CA GLY A 123 3.79 -3.74 13.77
C GLY A 123 3.41 -4.97 12.95
N GLU A 124 4.37 -5.68 12.36
CA GLU A 124 4.10 -6.90 11.61
C GLU A 124 3.66 -8.02 12.55
N PRO A 125 2.74 -8.91 12.12
CA PRO A 125 2.46 -10.14 12.83
C PRO A 125 3.74 -10.95 13.18
N VAL A 126 3.67 -11.72 14.26
CA VAL A 126 4.82 -12.38 14.90
C VAL A 126 5.57 -13.36 13.98
N VAL A 127 4.91 -13.91 12.96
CA VAL A 127 5.55 -14.79 11.98
C VAL A 127 5.56 -14.09 10.62
N PRO A 128 6.72 -13.58 10.20
CA PRO A 128 6.83 -12.98 8.88
C PRO A 128 6.70 -14.02 7.77
N ALA A 129 6.05 -13.64 6.68
CA ALA A 129 5.94 -14.50 5.52
C ALA A 129 7.29 -14.67 4.83
N ASP A 130 7.66 -15.90 4.50
CA ASP A 130 8.90 -16.19 3.78
C ASP A 130 8.82 -15.70 2.32
N LEU A 131 9.92 -15.12 1.83
CA LEU A 131 9.95 -14.48 0.52
C LEU A 131 9.65 -15.45 -0.64
N ALA A 132 10.02 -16.73 -0.51
CA ALA A 132 9.75 -17.73 -1.54
C ALA A 132 8.25 -18.01 -1.66
N SER A 133 7.54 -18.14 -0.54
CA SER A 133 6.09 -18.28 -0.50
C SER A 133 5.39 -17.02 -0.98
N LEU A 134 5.88 -15.82 -0.62
CA LEU A 134 5.34 -14.57 -1.17
C LEU A 134 5.43 -14.52 -2.69
N ARG A 135 6.59 -14.89 -3.26
CA ARG A 135 6.77 -14.97 -4.72
C ARG A 135 5.83 -15.99 -5.36
N ARG A 136 5.67 -17.17 -4.76
CA ARG A 136 4.71 -18.18 -5.24
C ARG A 136 3.28 -17.67 -5.23
N ARG A 137 2.85 -17.04 -4.12
CA ARG A 137 1.51 -16.44 -4.01
C ARG A 137 1.30 -15.36 -5.07
N TYR A 138 2.27 -14.47 -5.24
CA TYR A 138 2.18 -13.39 -6.22
C TYR A 138 2.05 -13.92 -7.66
N VAL A 139 2.81 -14.97 -8.01
CA VAL A 139 2.71 -15.62 -9.34
C VAL A 139 1.35 -16.31 -9.52
N ALA A 140 0.75 -16.82 -8.45
CA ALA A 140 -0.58 -17.43 -8.49
C ALA A 140 -1.72 -16.40 -8.51
N THR A 141 -1.47 -15.13 -8.21
CA THR A 141 -2.48 -14.07 -8.22
C THR A 141 -2.92 -13.78 -9.65
N SER A 142 -4.20 -14.00 -9.95
CA SER A 142 -4.78 -13.61 -11.24
C SER A 142 -5.20 -12.13 -11.22
N PRO A 143 -4.79 -11.31 -12.21
CA PRO A 143 -5.26 -9.94 -12.36
C PRO A 143 -6.78 -9.81 -12.57
N THR A 144 -7.45 -10.88 -13.00
CA THR A 144 -8.90 -10.90 -13.26
C THR A 144 -9.70 -11.42 -12.07
N ASP A 145 -9.06 -11.73 -10.95
CA ASP A 145 -9.74 -12.12 -9.72
C ASP A 145 -10.53 -10.93 -9.15
N ALA A 146 -11.78 -11.18 -8.75
CA ALA A 146 -12.65 -10.16 -8.16
C ALA A 146 -12.06 -9.55 -6.89
N GLY A 147 -11.40 -10.34 -6.04
CA GLY A 147 -10.77 -9.83 -4.82
C GLY A 147 -9.60 -8.89 -5.11
N VAL A 148 -8.86 -9.16 -6.18
CA VAL A 148 -7.77 -8.29 -6.65
C VAL A 148 -8.31 -6.98 -7.20
N ALA A 149 -9.40 -7.03 -7.98
CA ALA A 149 -10.04 -5.83 -8.51
C ALA A 149 -10.60 -4.94 -7.38
N GLU A 150 -11.35 -5.53 -6.45
CA GLU A 150 -11.92 -4.82 -5.30
C GLU A 150 -10.82 -4.14 -4.45
N GLN A 151 -9.74 -4.87 -4.16
CA GLN A 151 -8.62 -4.29 -3.42
C GLN A 151 -7.94 -3.14 -4.18
N ALA A 152 -7.81 -3.26 -5.50
CA ALA A 152 -7.24 -2.20 -6.33
C ALA A 152 -8.08 -0.92 -6.27
N GLU A 153 -9.41 -1.05 -6.34
CA GLU A 153 -10.36 0.05 -6.26
C GLU A 153 -10.36 0.69 -4.86
N LEU A 154 -10.34 -0.12 -3.79
CA LEU A 154 -10.20 0.36 -2.42
C LEU A 154 -8.92 1.17 -2.21
N LEU A 155 -7.80 0.68 -2.74
CA LEU A 155 -6.52 1.39 -2.69
C LEU A 155 -6.57 2.68 -3.52
N ALA A 156 -7.13 2.65 -4.72
CA ALA A 156 -7.20 3.81 -5.61
C ALA A 156 -8.09 4.95 -5.07
N SER A 157 -9.08 4.63 -4.21
CA SER A 157 -9.93 5.63 -3.56
C SER A 157 -9.27 6.36 -2.38
N CYS A 158 -8.09 5.92 -1.93
CA CYS A 158 -7.38 6.53 -0.81
C CYS A 158 -6.76 7.89 -1.18
N THR A 159 -7.50 8.98 -0.98
CA THR A 159 -7.05 10.37 -1.26
C THR A 159 -6.65 11.16 -0.01
N ASP A 160 -7.01 10.68 1.17
CA ASP A 160 -6.65 11.26 2.46
C ASP A 160 -6.09 10.20 3.45
N VAL A 161 -5.44 10.69 4.51
CA VAL A 161 -4.79 9.83 5.52
C VAL A 161 -5.80 8.96 6.28
N ARG A 162 -7.04 9.44 6.48
CA ARG A 162 -8.07 8.69 7.20
C ARG A 162 -8.53 7.50 6.36
N MET A 163 -8.87 7.70 5.10
CA MET A 163 -9.23 6.60 4.19
C MET A 163 -8.10 5.58 4.11
N LEU A 164 -6.86 6.04 3.93
CA LEU A 164 -5.70 5.14 3.90
C LEU A 164 -5.56 4.34 5.21
N ARG A 165 -5.78 4.96 6.37
CA ARG A 165 -5.77 4.27 7.66
C ARG A 165 -6.83 3.17 7.73
N TRP A 166 -8.05 3.49 7.30
CA TRP A 166 -9.16 2.54 7.34
C TRP A 166 -8.90 1.35 6.41
N VAL A 167 -8.52 1.62 5.16
CA VAL A 167 -8.21 0.57 4.16
C VAL A 167 -7.04 -0.30 4.63
N SER A 168 -5.94 0.31 5.07
CA SER A 168 -4.78 -0.47 5.56
C SER A 168 -5.11 -1.31 6.79
N THR A 169 -5.97 -0.82 7.69
CA THR A 169 -6.44 -1.60 8.85
C THR A 169 -7.30 -2.78 8.42
N ALA A 170 -8.22 -2.57 7.48
CA ALA A 170 -9.06 -3.64 6.95
C ALA A 170 -8.22 -4.72 6.27
N LEU A 171 -7.28 -4.33 5.39
CA LEU A 171 -6.38 -5.26 4.72
C LEU A 171 -5.49 -6.03 5.69
N ALA A 172 -4.99 -5.38 6.75
CA ALA A 172 -4.23 -6.04 7.80
C ALA A 172 -5.06 -7.08 8.57
N ALA A 173 -6.37 -6.85 8.74
CA ALA A 173 -7.27 -7.76 9.43
C ALA A 173 -7.72 -8.95 8.56
N THR A 174 -7.80 -8.77 7.24
CA THR A 174 -8.20 -9.83 6.29
C THR A 174 -7.03 -10.65 5.77
N ALA A 175 -5.79 -10.19 5.99
CA ALA A 175 -4.60 -10.94 5.63
C ALA A 175 -4.67 -12.34 6.28
N PRO A 176 -4.58 -13.43 5.49
CA PRO A 176 -4.63 -14.76 6.05
C PRO A 176 -3.51 -14.91 7.09
N PRO A 177 -3.75 -15.60 8.23
CA PRO A 177 -2.69 -15.85 9.20
C PRO A 177 -1.54 -16.57 8.47
N THR A 178 -0.42 -15.88 8.32
CA THR A 178 0.78 -16.38 7.63
C THR A 178 1.54 -17.37 8.52
N ALA A 179 0.93 -18.53 8.76
CA ALA A 179 1.47 -19.82 9.20
C ALA A 179 0.25 -20.70 9.55
N VAL A 180 0.11 -21.95 9.08
CA VAL A 180 0.92 -23.11 9.48
C VAL A 180 0.93 -24.15 8.34
N PRO A 181 2.08 -24.69 7.88
CA PRO A 181 2.08 -26.08 7.45
C PRO A 181 2.06 -26.90 8.73
N ALA A 182 0.87 -27.31 9.17
CA ALA A 182 0.79 -28.35 10.18
C ALA A 182 1.44 -29.60 9.57
N LEU A 183 2.68 -29.88 9.96
CA LEU A 183 3.33 -31.16 9.77
C LEU A 183 2.31 -32.21 10.23
N ARG A 184 1.76 -32.96 9.27
CA ARG A 184 1.04 -34.19 9.57
C ARG A 184 2.06 -35.13 10.21
N VAL A 185 2.08 -35.17 11.54
CA VAL A 185 2.63 -36.32 12.25
C VAL A 185 1.65 -37.45 11.99
N VAL A 186 1.95 -38.26 10.97
CA VAL A 186 1.35 -39.59 10.83
C VAL A 186 2.00 -40.42 11.95
N PRO A 187 1.26 -40.90 12.97
CA PRO A 187 1.82 -41.89 13.87
C PRO A 187 2.16 -43.13 13.05
N ALA A 188 3.42 -43.55 13.13
CA ALA A 188 3.87 -44.79 12.54
C ALA A 188 3.04 -45.95 13.07
N ASP A 189 2.61 -46.80 12.15
CA ASP A 189 2.20 -48.17 12.37
C ASP A 189 3.01 -48.79 13.52
N THR A 190 2.30 -49.27 14.55
CA THR A 190 2.82 -50.34 15.39
C THR A 190 1.86 -51.50 15.25
N GLY A 191 2.05 -52.26 14.16
CA GLY A 191 1.57 -53.62 14.11
C GLY A 191 2.40 -54.47 15.07
N VAL A 192 1.72 -55.18 15.98
CA VAL A 192 1.95 -56.59 16.35
C VAL A 192 0.59 -57.18 16.69
#